data_AF-A0A1F6K9D6-F1
#
_entry.id   AF-A0A1F6K9D6-F1
#
_cell.length_a   1.000
_cell.length_b   1.000
_cell.length_c   1.000
_cell.angle_alpha   90.00
_cell.angle_beta   90.00
_cell.angle_gamma   90.00
#
_symmetry.space_group_name_H-M   'P 1'
#
loop_
_entity.id
_entity.type
_entity.pdbx_description
1 polymer ?
#
loop_
_entity_poly.entity_id
_entity_poly.type
_entity_poly.pdbx_seq_one_letter_code
_entity_poly.pdbx_strand_id
1 'polypeptide(L)'
;MEEVSESVKNNTFVFTQFNSEWIKTYVPIGIALVLSITALILDITILSKKPEQQLSNNSIPAVSPSQPALCPQSCTELINSAFTSFASTPSGVNATASSLTQPAPAKTITPTLSVFPTLIPTNTPVPTPSSTPTPIPTVKEFFIPLGAGFESSTDWKVINGIGAKIDLANYGQIDKINFEVTVRIPNGNQTVYVRLYNASTYQTVENSELTLSSGTPTLLISNTINLSAGSNSYQIQMKTQLGYQTHVDQARIRIVTK
;
A
#
# COMPACT_ATOMS: atom_id res chain seq x y z
N MET A 1 -11.25 -11.04 -90.33
CA MET A 1 -10.54 -10.41 -89.20
C MET A 1 -11.29 -10.85 -87.95
N GLU A 2 -11.32 -12.15 -87.64
CA GLU A 2 -10.22 -13.07 -87.31
C GLU A 2 -9.56 -12.67 -85.98
N GLU A 3 -9.86 -13.47 -84.94
CA GLU A 3 -9.05 -13.80 -83.74
C GLU A 3 -8.49 -12.65 -82.86
N VAL A 4 -8.46 -12.70 -81.52
CA VAL A 4 -8.10 -13.80 -80.62
C VAL A 4 -8.80 -13.60 -79.27
N SER A 5 -9.48 -14.65 -78.83
CA SER A 5 -9.96 -14.91 -77.47
C SER A 5 -8.81 -15.47 -76.60
N GLU A 6 -8.94 -15.33 -75.28
CA GLU A 6 -8.21 -16.06 -74.23
C GLU A 6 -6.74 -15.70 -73.93
N SER A 7 -6.52 -15.13 -72.74
CA SER A 7 -5.34 -15.44 -71.91
C SER A 7 -5.59 -15.09 -70.44
N VAL A 8 -6.51 -15.80 -69.79
CA VAL A 8 -6.47 -16.00 -68.33
C VAL A 8 -5.59 -17.24 -68.10
N LYS A 9 -4.28 -17.01 -67.94
CA LYS A 9 -3.34 -18.09 -67.62
C LYS A 9 -3.50 -18.48 -66.15
N ASN A 10 -4.06 -19.67 -65.96
CA ASN A 10 -3.96 -20.50 -64.77
C ASN A 10 -2.59 -20.41 -64.08
N ASN A 11 -2.59 -20.04 -62.81
CA ASN A 11 -1.58 -20.48 -61.84
C ASN A 11 -2.30 -21.16 -60.67
N THR A 12 -3.00 -22.26 -61.00
CA THR A 12 -3.41 -23.25 -60.02
C THR A 12 -2.15 -23.96 -59.54
N PHE A 13 -1.61 -23.55 -58.40
CA PHE A 13 -0.57 -24.31 -57.71
C PHE A 13 -1.22 -25.62 -57.23
N VAL A 14 -1.01 -26.69 -58.00
CA VAL A 14 -1.42 -28.04 -57.65
C VAL A 14 -0.48 -28.53 -56.55
N PHE A 15 -0.90 -28.42 -55.28
CA PHE A 15 -0.29 -29.14 -54.15
C PHE A 15 -0.60 -30.64 -54.30
N THR A 16 0.10 -31.31 -55.21
CA THR A 16 0.03 -32.77 -55.36
C THR A 16 1.01 -33.42 -54.39
N GLN A 17 0.44 -34.19 -53.47
CA GLN A 17 1.07 -35.25 -52.67
C GLN A 17 2.43 -34.94 -52.02
N PHE A 18 2.36 -34.41 -50.80
CA PHE A 18 3.39 -34.65 -49.80
C PHE A 18 3.17 -36.07 -49.20
N ASN A 19 4.02 -37.03 -49.57
CA ASN A 19 3.91 -38.44 -49.17
C ASN A 19 3.80 -38.63 -47.63
N SER A 20 2.69 -39.19 -47.14
CA SER A 20 2.38 -39.45 -45.71
C SER A 20 3.55 -39.95 -44.83
N GLU A 21 4.50 -40.68 -45.40
CA GLU A 21 5.68 -41.23 -44.71
C GLU A 21 6.72 -40.17 -44.28
N TRP A 22 6.80 -39.01 -44.95
CA TRP A 22 7.71 -37.93 -44.51
C TRP A 22 7.21 -37.28 -43.21
N ILE A 23 5.90 -37.12 -43.06
CA ILE A 23 5.28 -36.50 -41.88
C ILE A 23 5.51 -37.39 -40.66
N LYS A 24 5.33 -38.70 -40.79
CA LYS A 24 5.52 -39.67 -39.70
C LYS A 24 6.97 -39.72 -39.22
N THR A 25 7.93 -39.48 -40.09
CA THR A 25 9.36 -39.60 -39.77
C THR A 25 9.93 -38.30 -39.20
N TYR A 26 9.62 -37.15 -39.81
CA TYR A 26 10.31 -35.90 -39.48
C TYR A 26 9.59 -35.03 -38.44
N VAL A 27 8.26 -35.15 -38.31
CA VAL A 27 7.50 -34.41 -37.29
C VAL A 27 7.89 -34.81 -35.85
N PRO A 28 8.00 -36.09 -35.47
CA PRO A 28 8.41 -36.43 -34.10
C PRO A 28 9.86 -36.01 -33.80
N ILE A 29 10.76 -36.06 -34.79
CA ILE A 29 12.14 -35.58 -34.66
C ILE A 29 12.17 -34.07 -34.46
N GLY A 30 11.38 -33.32 -35.22
CA GLY A 30 11.25 -31.87 -35.08
C GLY A 30 10.69 -31.46 -33.71
N ILE A 31 9.66 -32.15 -33.23
CA ILE A 31 9.08 -31.89 -31.91
C ILE A 31 10.08 -32.20 -30.80
N ALA A 32 10.81 -33.32 -30.88
CA ALA A 32 11.84 -33.69 -29.91
C ALA A 32 12.98 -32.67 -29.86
N LEU A 33 13.41 -32.14 -31.02
CA LEU A 33 14.41 -31.09 -31.09
C LEU A 33 13.93 -29.80 -30.42
N VAL A 34 12.70 -29.36 -30.69
CA VAL A 34 12.13 -28.15 -30.07
C VAL A 34 12.01 -28.30 -28.55
N LEU A 35 11.57 -29.45 -28.06
CA LEU A 35 11.48 -29.72 -26.62
C LEU A 35 12.87 -29.73 -25.96
N SER A 36 13.88 -30.33 -26.60
CA SER A 36 15.24 -30.36 -26.07
C SER A 36 15.90 -28.98 -26.01
N ILE A 37 15.67 -28.13 -27.02
CA ILE A 37 16.16 -26.74 -27.04
C ILE A 37 15.47 -25.92 -25.94
N THR A 38 14.17 -26.12 -25.73
CA THR A 38 13.41 -25.42 -24.68
C THR A 38 13.88 -25.82 -23.28
N ALA A 39 14.18 -27.11 -23.06
CA ALA A 39 14.76 -27.60 -21.80
C ALA A 39 16.17 -27.03 -21.56
N LEU A 40 17.01 -26.95 -22.59
CA LEU A 40 18.36 -26.39 -22.49
C LEU A 40 18.33 -24.89 -22.11
N ILE A 41 17.39 -24.12 -22.66
CA ILE A 41 17.20 -22.70 -22.30
C ILE A 41 16.75 -22.56 -20.84
N LEU A 42 15.90 -23.47 -20.35
CA LEU A 42 15.46 -23.46 -18.95
C LEU A 42 16.62 -23.79 -17.98
N ASP A 43 17.48 -24.75 -18.32
CA ASP A 43 18.65 -25.10 -17.48
C ASP A 43 19.68 -23.97 -17.43
N ILE A 44 19.94 -23.28 -18.54
CA ILE A 44 20.85 -22.11 -18.55
C ILE A 44 20.31 -20.95 -17.70
N THR A 45 18.98 -20.72 -17.74
CA THR A 45 18.35 -19.67 -16.95
C THR A 45 18.31 -19.99 -15.44
N ILE A 46 18.28 -21.28 -15.06
CA ILE A 46 18.37 -21.71 -13.66
C ILE A 46 19.83 -21.64 -13.16
N LEU A 47 20.83 -22.03 -13.96
CA LEU A 47 22.26 -21.93 -13.56
C LEU A 47 22.79 -20.49 -13.49
N SER A 48 22.14 -19.54 -14.16
CA SER A 48 22.55 -18.11 -14.12
C SER A 48 22.08 -17.39 -12.85
N LYS A 49 21.23 -18.01 -12.03
CA LYS A 49 20.91 -17.48 -10.68
C LYS A 49 21.98 -17.90 -9.69
N LYS A 50 23.12 -17.19 -9.71
CA LYS A 50 24.11 -17.25 -8.63
C LYS A 50 23.44 -16.75 -7.33
N PRO A 51 23.33 -17.58 -6.28
CA PRO A 51 22.97 -17.06 -4.97
C PRO A 51 24.20 -16.31 -4.44
N GLU A 52 24.09 -14.99 -4.29
CA GLU A 52 25.01 -14.26 -3.42
C GLU A 52 24.78 -14.74 -1.99
N GLN A 53 25.53 -15.76 -1.58
CA GLN A 53 25.79 -15.99 -0.17
C GLN A 53 26.68 -14.84 0.32
N GLN A 54 26.08 -13.88 1.01
CA GLN A 54 26.81 -12.95 1.87
C GLN A 54 27.37 -13.74 3.05
N LEU A 55 28.63 -14.15 2.91
CA LEU A 55 29.45 -14.75 3.94
C LEU A 55 29.69 -13.71 5.06
N SER A 56 29.04 -13.90 6.20
CA SER A 56 29.39 -13.22 7.44
C SER A 56 30.77 -13.71 7.89
N ASN A 57 31.82 -12.96 7.56
CA ASN A 57 33.15 -13.16 8.12
C ASN A 57 33.47 -12.03 9.09
N ASN A 58 33.31 -12.35 10.37
CA ASN A 58 34.03 -11.70 11.45
C ASN A 58 35.54 -11.87 11.21
N SER A 59 36.26 -10.78 10.94
CA SER A 59 37.70 -10.69 11.17
C SER A 59 38.09 -9.22 11.27
N ILE A 60 38.44 -8.82 12.50
CA ILE A 60 39.02 -7.52 12.84
C ILE A 60 40.49 -7.51 12.40
N PRO A 61 40.98 -6.44 11.78
CA PRO A 61 42.32 -5.94 12.08
C PRO A 61 42.26 -4.57 12.75
N ALA A 62 42.99 -4.45 13.85
CA ALA A 62 43.13 -3.26 14.65
C ALA A 62 44.12 -2.24 14.04
N VAL A 63 43.67 -0.97 14.01
CA VAL A 63 44.38 0.28 14.35
C VAL A 63 45.58 0.75 13.48
N SER A 64 45.43 1.93 12.86
CA SER A 64 46.27 3.11 13.18
C SER A 64 45.61 4.43 12.72
N PRO A 65 45.69 5.55 13.48
CA PRO A 65 44.89 6.76 13.27
C PRO A 65 45.66 7.89 12.56
N SER A 66 44.99 8.62 11.67
CA SER A 66 45.36 10.00 11.30
C SER A 66 44.10 10.87 11.25
N GLN A 67 44.17 11.95 12.03
CA GLN A 67 43.11 12.87 12.46
C GLN A 67 42.64 13.86 11.35
N PRO A 68 41.71 14.81 11.61
CA PRO A 68 40.40 14.88 10.93
C PRO A 68 40.14 16.18 10.14
N ALA A 69 39.22 16.11 9.18
CA ALA A 69 38.59 17.31 8.59
C ALA A 69 37.18 17.51 9.19
N LEU A 70 37.14 18.43 10.15
CA LEU A 70 36.05 19.34 10.53
C LEU A 70 34.63 19.05 9.97
N CYS A 71 33.73 18.65 10.85
CA CYS A 71 32.30 19.01 10.76
C CYS A 71 31.96 19.90 11.96
N PRO A 72 31.26 21.03 11.78
CA PRO A 72 30.85 21.89 12.89
C PRO A 72 29.77 21.20 13.72
N GLN A 73 29.95 21.31 15.03
CA GLN A 73 29.15 20.67 16.06
C GLN A 73 27.78 21.32 16.19
N SER A 74 26.73 20.49 16.21
CA SER A 74 25.58 20.58 17.13
C SER A 74 24.49 19.63 16.64
N CYS A 75 24.40 18.41 17.20
CA CYS A 75 23.18 17.57 17.24
C CYS A 75 23.33 16.27 18.07
N THR A 76 24.29 16.17 19.01
CA THR A 76 24.51 14.89 19.76
C THR A 76 24.57 15.04 21.29
N GLU A 77 24.07 16.13 21.86
CA GLU A 77 24.00 16.31 23.33
C GLU A 77 22.59 16.15 23.94
N LEU A 78 21.60 15.61 23.22
CA LEU A 78 20.24 15.39 23.77
C LEU A 78 19.85 13.92 23.99
N ILE A 79 20.75 12.95 23.80
CA ILE A 79 20.42 11.51 23.93
C ILE A 79 21.12 10.83 25.12
N ASN A 80 22.13 11.46 25.73
CA ASN A 80 22.92 10.83 26.80
C ASN A 80 22.44 11.08 28.25
N SER A 81 21.24 11.65 28.45
CA SER A 81 20.64 11.80 29.79
C SER A 81 19.51 10.80 30.10
N ALA A 82 19.30 9.77 29.26
CA ALA A 82 18.23 8.79 29.46
C ALA A 82 18.70 7.32 29.64
N PHE A 83 20.01 7.03 29.73
CA PHE A 83 20.48 5.63 29.73
C PHE A 83 21.46 5.24 30.84
N THR A 84 21.47 5.96 31.95
CA THR A 84 22.11 5.50 33.20
C THR A 84 21.06 5.31 34.28
N SER A 85 20.45 4.11 34.32
CA SER A 85 20.02 3.49 35.60
C SER A 85 19.39 2.09 35.48
N PHE A 86 19.70 1.24 34.48
CA PHE A 86 19.18 -0.14 34.54
C PHE A 86 20.15 -1.17 33.95
N ALA A 87 21.06 -1.69 34.78
CA ALA A 87 21.46 -3.11 34.75
C ALA A 87 22.48 -3.44 35.88
N SER A 88 22.03 -4.13 36.93
CA SER A 88 22.80 -5.12 37.70
C SER A 88 21.83 -6.07 38.41
N THR A 89 21.98 -7.36 38.19
CA THR A 89 21.21 -8.55 38.62
C THR A 89 21.51 -8.96 40.09
N PRO A 90 21.10 -10.13 40.68
CA PRO A 90 20.02 -11.13 40.42
C PRO A 90 19.17 -11.56 41.67
N SER A 91 18.13 -12.37 41.42
CA SER A 91 17.50 -13.44 42.23
C SER A 91 17.28 -13.32 43.75
N GLY A 92 16.01 -13.42 44.17
CA GLY A 92 15.64 -13.79 45.55
C GLY A 92 14.14 -13.69 45.84
N VAL A 93 13.54 -14.82 46.17
CA VAL A 93 12.11 -15.09 46.44
C VAL A 93 11.48 -14.26 47.58
N ASN A 94 10.22 -13.85 47.43
CA ASN A 94 9.08 -14.32 48.24
C ASN A 94 7.82 -13.46 48.07
N ALA A 95 6.69 -14.13 48.23
CA ALA A 95 5.29 -13.70 48.40
C ALA A 95 5.09 -12.25 48.90
N THR A 96 4.01 -11.54 48.56
CA THR A 96 2.64 -11.85 49.01
C THR A 96 1.63 -10.97 48.27
N ALA A 97 0.45 -11.50 47.98
CA ALA A 97 -0.72 -10.75 47.54
C ALA A 97 -1.31 -9.88 48.68
N SER A 98 -1.79 -8.68 48.34
CA SER A 98 -2.76 -7.86 49.10
C SER A 98 -3.18 -6.69 48.19
N SER A 99 -4.34 -6.72 47.53
CA SER A 99 -5.71 -6.52 48.00
C SER A 99 -6.00 -5.11 48.58
N LEU A 100 -6.82 -4.36 47.82
CA LEU A 100 -7.95 -3.49 48.23
C LEU A 100 -7.82 -2.55 49.44
N THR A 101 -7.99 -1.25 49.18
CA THR A 101 -8.65 -0.24 50.08
C THR A 101 -8.88 1.03 49.25
N GLN A 102 -10.05 1.28 48.64
CA GLN A 102 -11.34 1.83 49.12
C GLN A 102 -11.28 3.18 49.89
N PRO A 103 -12.16 4.17 49.60
CA PRO A 103 -12.00 5.59 49.94
C PRO A 103 -12.25 6.00 51.40
N ALA A 104 -11.76 7.20 51.70
CA ALA A 104 -11.88 7.94 52.95
C ALA A 104 -13.34 8.21 53.41
N PRO A 105 -13.57 8.29 54.74
CA PRO A 105 -14.90 8.42 55.34
C PRO A 105 -15.52 9.82 55.17
N ALA A 106 -16.81 9.82 54.81
CA ALA A 106 -17.67 10.99 54.72
C ALA A 106 -17.92 11.61 56.11
N LYS A 107 -17.73 12.93 56.22
CA LYS A 107 -18.13 13.72 57.39
C LYS A 107 -19.64 13.92 57.41
N THR A 108 -20.25 13.48 58.50
CA THR A 108 -21.61 13.81 58.93
C THR A 108 -21.72 15.31 59.24
N ILE A 109 -22.64 15.99 58.58
CA ILE A 109 -23.06 17.36 58.89
C ILE A 109 -24.51 17.34 59.38
N THR A 110 -24.70 18.02 60.50
CA THR A 110 -25.90 18.19 61.33
C THR A 110 -27.08 18.82 60.57
N PRO A 111 -28.34 18.41 60.83
CA PRO A 111 -29.52 19.10 60.28
C PRO A 111 -29.81 20.39 61.07
N THR A 112 -29.69 21.54 60.41
CA THR A 112 -30.22 22.81 60.90
C THR A 112 -31.57 23.05 60.22
N LEU A 113 -32.64 23.05 61.02
CA LEU A 113 -33.98 23.48 60.62
C LEU A 113 -33.92 24.98 60.27
N SER A 114 -34.02 25.30 58.98
CA SER A 114 -34.05 26.67 58.48
C SER A 114 -35.42 27.00 57.88
N VAL A 115 -35.86 28.19 58.23
CA VAL A 115 -37.19 28.78 58.14
C VAL A 115 -37.78 28.76 56.72
N PHE A 116 -39.08 28.50 56.63
CA PHE A 116 -39.91 28.54 55.42
C PHE A 116 -40.27 30.00 55.04
N PRO A 117 -39.79 30.54 53.91
CA PRO A 117 -40.29 31.80 53.39
C PRO A 117 -41.58 31.59 52.58
N THR A 118 -42.58 32.41 52.88
CA THR A 118 -43.86 32.48 52.16
C THR A 118 -43.63 32.85 50.68
N LEU A 119 -44.02 31.96 49.77
CA LEU A 119 -43.95 32.18 48.33
C LEU A 119 -45.03 33.19 47.89
N ILE A 120 -44.58 34.31 47.33
CA ILE A 120 -45.42 35.26 46.59
C ILE A 120 -45.54 34.73 45.15
N PRO A 121 -46.75 34.61 44.55
CA PRO A 121 -46.88 34.17 43.16
C PRO A 121 -46.40 35.25 42.20
N THR A 122 -45.18 35.08 41.69
CA THR A 122 -44.67 35.85 40.54
C THR A 122 -45.22 35.22 39.26
N ASN A 123 -46.04 35.96 38.52
CA ASN A 123 -46.51 35.60 37.18
C ASN A 123 -45.30 35.43 36.26
N THR A 124 -44.86 34.19 36.09
CA THR A 124 -43.74 33.83 35.21
C THR A 124 -44.30 33.73 33.79
N PRO A 125 -43.82 34.54 32.82
CA PRO A 125 -44.28 34.43 31.45
C PRO A 125 -43.92 33.04 30.90
N VAL A 126 -44.92 32.38 30.30
CA VAL A 126 -44.76 31.07 29.65
C VAL A 126 -43.67 31.18 28.57
N PRO A 127 -42.59 30.38 28.62
CA PRO A 127 -41.55 30.44 27.61
C PRO A 127 -42.11 29.92 26.28
N THR A 128 -42.08 30.78 25.26
CA THR A 128 -42.35 30.43 23.87
C THR A 128 -41.37 29.34 23.42
N PRO A 129 -41.81 28.25 22.75
CA PRO A 129 -40.89 27.20 22.31
C PRO A 129 -39.87 27.76 21.34
N SER A 130 -38.60 27.76 21.77
CA SER A 130 -37.46 28.11 20.93
C SER A 130 -37.30 27.00 19.88
N SER A 131 -37.48 27.36 18.61
CA SER A 131 -37.19 26.48 17.48
C SER A 131 -35.73 26.03 17.55
N THR A 132 -35.50 24.74 17.82
CA THR A 132 -34.17 24.15 17.81
C THR A 132 -33.62 24.28 16.40
N PRO A 133 -32.47 24.96 16.18
CA PRO A 133 -31.92 25.09 14.85
C PRO A 133 -31.56 23.69 14.32
N THR A 134 -32.08 23.35 13.13
CA THR A 134 -31.72 22.12 12.44
C THR A 134 -30.22 22.14 12.15
N PRO A 135 -29.44 21.14 12.61
CA PRO A 135 -28.01 21.11 12.36
C PRO A 135 -27.74 21.04 10.86
N ILE A 136 -26.93 21.96 10.36
CA ILE A 136 -26.45 21.94 8.97
C ILE A 136 -25.45 20.77 8.86
N PRO A 137 -25.63 19.83 7.91
CA PRO A 137 -24.68 18.74 7.72
C PRO A 137 -23.30 19.31 7.39
N THR A 138 -22.30 18.95 8.20
CA THR A 138 -20.93 19.45 8.05
C THR A 138 -20.11 18.39 7.33
N VAL A 139 -19.90 18.59 6.03
CA VAL A 139 -19.02 17.74 5.20
C VAL A 139 -17.60 17.78 5.76
N LYS A 140 -17.00 16.61 6.00
CA LYS A 140 -15.59 16.47 6.41
C LYS A 140 -14.81 15.72 5.36
N GLU A 141 -13.53 16.08 5.22
CA GLU A 141 -12.59 15.37 4.37
C GLU A 141 -11.44 14.79 5.20
N PHE A 142 -11.09 13.53 4.91
CA PHE A 142 -9.99 12.82 5.54
C PHE A 142 -8.99 12.37 4.49
N PHE A 143 -7.70 12.53 4.80
CA PHE A 143 -6.60 12.07 3.96
C PHE A 143 -5.78 11.04 4.73
N ILE A 144 -5.71 9.82 4.18
CA ILE A 144 -4.97 8.71 4.76
C ILE A 144 -3.73 8.48 3.90
N PRO A 145 -2.52 8.86 4.37
CA PRO A 145 -1.30 8.64 3.60
C PRO A 145 -0.99 7.14 3.53
N LEU A 146 -0.66 6.66 2.34
CA LEU A 146 -0.17 5.30 2.11
C LEU A 146 1.36 5.26 2.01
N GLY A 147 1.99 6.38 1.67
CA GLY A 147 3.45 6.54 1.61
C GLY A 147 3.98 6.79 0.21
N ALA A 148 5.27 6.53 0.05
CA ALA A 148 6.04 6.72 -1.18
C ALA A 148 6.98 5.52 -1.39
N GLY A 149 7.26 5.16 -2.64
CA GLY A 149 8.04 3.97 -2.95
C GLY A 149 8.41 3.87 -4.44
N PHE A 150 8.90 2.72 -4.86
CA PHE A 150 9.26 2.46 -6.24
C PHE A 150 9.11 0.99 -6.59
N GLU A 151 8.93 0.69 -7.87
CA GLU A 151 8.89 -0.68 -8.40
C GLU A 151 9.29 -0.65 -9.89
N SER A 152 9.76 -1.79 -10.38
CA SER A 152 10.25 -2.01 -11.73
C SER A 152 9.68 -3.29 -12.36
N SER A 153 8.78 -3.99 -11.67
CA SER A 153 8.14 -5.21 -12.17
C SER A 153 7.32 -4.98 -13.43
N THR A 154 7.34 -5.93 -14.37
CA THR A 154 6.43 -5.99 -15.52
C THR A 154 5.08 -6.58 -15.17
N ASP A 155 5.03 -7.35 -14.09
CA ASP A 155 3.81 -7.92 -13.52
C ASP A 155 3.35 -7.13 -12.30
N TRP A 156 2.06 -7.27 -11.94
CA TRP A 156 1.50 -6.63 -10.76
C TRP A 156 2.23 -7.08 -9.50
N LYS A 157 2.90 -6.12 -8.85
CA LYS A 157 3.64 -6.36 -7.62
C LYS A 157 3.32 -5.31 -6.58
N VAL A 158 3.21 -5.75 -5.32
CA VAL A 158 3.03 -4.86 -4.18
C VAL A 158 4.33 -4.10 -3.97
N ILE A 159 4.23 -2.78 -3.83
CA ILE A 159 5.36 -1.95 -3.45
C ILE A 159 5.63 -2.16 -1.96
N ASN A 160 6.84 -2.59 -1.63
CA ASN A 160 7.21 -2.87 -0.24
C ASN A 160 7.21 -1.60 0.62
N GLY A 161 6.73 -1.73 1.85
CA GLY A 161 6.79 -0.66 2.86
C GLY A 161 5.77 0.46 2.69
N ILE A 162 4.81 0.34 1.75
CA ILE A 162 3.73 1.33 1.59
C ILE A 162 2.34 0.70 1.72
N GLY A 163 1.47 1.41 2.41
CA GLY A 163 0.11 0.98 2.73
C GLY A 163 -0.36 1.51 4.08
N ALA A 164 -1.67 1.37 4.33
CA ALA A 164 -2.28 1.75 5.60
C ALA A 164 -3.41 0.80 5.98
N LYS A 165 -3.64 0.65 7.28
CA LYS A 165 -4.83 -0.02 7.80
C LYS A 165 -5.95 1.00 7.91
N ILE A 166 -7.11 0.67 7.36
CA ILE A 166 -8.26 1.57 7.28
C ILE A 166 -9.48 0.84 7.84
N ASP A 167 -10.20 1.52 8.72
CA ASP A 167 -11.48 1.06 9.23
C ASP A 167 -12.54 2.12 8.95
N LEU A 168 -13.49 1.79 8.07
CA LEU A 168 -14.54 2.71 7.63
C LEU A 168 -15.45 3.17 8.78
N ALA A 169 -15.54 2.39 9.86
CA ALA A 169 -16.36 2.75 11.02
C ALA A 169 -15.86 4.04 11.71
N ASN A 170 -14.59 4.39 11.55
CA ASN A 170 -14.00 5.59 12.15
C ASN A 170 -14.37 6.89 11.43
N TYR A 171 -14.95 6.83 10.23
CA TYR A 171 -15.20 8.00 9.38
C TYR A 171 -16.69 8.41 9.30
N GLY A 172 -17.61 7.64 9.89
CA GLY A 172 -19.04 7.95 9.88
C GLY A 172 -19.70 7.68 8.52
N GLN A 173 -20.64 8.55 8.11
CA GLN A 173 -21.37 8.37 6.84
C GLN A 173 -20.53 8.86 5.66
N ILE A 174 -20.06 7.92 4.86
CA ILE A 174 -19.19 8.18 3.70
C ILE A 174 -20.03 8.62 2.50
N ASP A 175 -19.59 9.70 1.84
CA ASP A 175 -20.11 10.15 0.55
C ASP A 175 -19.33 9.53 -0.62
N LYS A 176 -18.01 9.69 -0.61
CA LYS A 176 -17.11 9.16 -1.64
C LYS A 176 -15.72 8.89 -1.11
N ILE A 177 -15.04 7.95 -1.76
CA ILE A 177 -13.65 7.60 -1.51
C ILE A 177 -12.89 7.64 -2.84
N ASN A 178 -11.74 8.31 -2.88
CA ASN A 178 -10.88 8.36 -4.05
C ASN A 178 -9.45 7.96 -3.66
N PHE A 179 -8.77 7.23 -4.54
CA PHE A 179 -7.36 6.95 -4.44
C PHE A 179 -6.57 8.00 -5.23
N GLU A 180 -5.63 8.64 -4.57
CA GLU A 180 -4.79 9.70 -5.15
C GLU A 180 -3.32 9.28 -5.10
N VAL A 181 -2.62 9.38 -6.22
CA VAL A 181 -1.21 9.00 -6.32
C VAL A 181 -0.45 9.91 -7.26
N THR A 182 0.72 10.37 -6.83
CA THR A 182 1.69 11.07 -7.67
C THR A 182 2.73 10.06 -8.15
N VAL A 183 2.79 9.86 -9.47
CA VAL A 183 3.71 8.91 -10.11
C VAL A 183 4.70 9.67 -10.97
N ARG A 184 5.96 9.24 -10.94
CA ARG A 184 7.05 9.82 -11.72
C ARG A 184 7.85 8.74 -12.44
N ILE A 185 7.94 8.89 -13.76
CA ILE A 185 8.66 7.99 -14.65
C ILE A 185 9.98 8.68 -15.06
N PRO A 186 11.14 8.35 -14.47
CA PRO A 186 12.37 9.13 -14.65
C PRO A 186 12.77 9.41 -16.11
N ASN A 187 12.47 8.47 -17.01
CA ASN A 187 12.84 8.56 -18.43
C ASN A 187 11.65 8.81 -19.36
N GLY A 188 10.41 8.84 -18.85
CA GLY A 188 9.18 9.00 -19.64
C GLY A 188 8.90 7.93 -20.71
N ASN A 189 9.77 6.94 -20.87
CA ASN A 189 9.74 6.00 -22.00
C ASN A 189 8.87 4.76 -21.76
N GLN A 190 7.94 4.79 -20.81
CA GLN A 190 7.08 3.64 -20.52
C GLN A 190 5.71 4.04 -20.00
N THR A 191 4.74 3.14 -20.13
CA THR A 191 3.48 3.21 -19.40
C THR A 191 3.58 2.49 -18.06
N VAL A 192 3.00 3.08 -17.04
CA VAL A 192 2.93 2.55 -15.67
C VAL A 192 1.48 2.46 -15.25
N TYR A 193 1.17 1.38 -14.56
CA TYR A 193 -0.15 1.10 -14.01
C TYR A 193 -0.03 0.97 -12.50
N VAL A 194 -0.88 1.68 -11.77
CA VAL A 194 -0.91 1.69 -10.31
C VAL A 194 -2.33 1.41 -9.86
N ARG A 195 -2.52 0.57 -8.85
CA ARG A 195 -3.84 0.29 -8.28
C ARG A 195 -3.76 0.01 -6.79
N LEU A 196 -4.91 0.07 -6.13
CA LEU A 196 -5.03 -0.29 -4.72
C LEU A 196 -5.34 -1.79 -4.58
N TYR A 197 -4.72 -2.41 -3.57
CA TYR A 197 -4.84 -3.83 -3.27
C TYR A 197 -5.19 -4.02 -1.80
N ASN A 198 -6.23 -4.80 -1.53
CA ASN A 198 -6.60 -5.18 -0.17
C ASN A 198 -5.76 -6.39 0.25
N ALA A 199 -4.77 -6.18 1.10
CA ALA A 199 -3.90 -7.22 1.64
C ALA A 199 -4.60 -8.11 2.68
N SER A 200 -5.77 -7.70 3.20
CA SER A 200 -6.57 -8.51 4.13
C SER A 200 -7.46 -9.53 3.43
N THR A 201 -8.03 -9.17 2.28
CA THR A 201 -8.89 -10.07 1.48
C THR A 201 -8.21 -10.63 0.25
N TYR A 202 -6.97 -10.20 -0.03
CA TYR A 202 -6.16 -10.55 -1.20
C TYR A 202 -6.81 -10.17 -2.54
N GLN A 203 -7.65 -9.14 -2.54
CA GLN A 203 -8.40 -8.70 -3.72
C GLN A 203 -7.94 -7.32 -4.19
N THR A 204 -8.06 -7.09 -5.50
CA THR A 204 -7.89 -5.77 -6.09
C THR A 204 -9.07 -4.89 -5.75
N VAL A 205 -8.83 -3.60 -5.51
CA VAL A 205 -9.91 -2.65 -5.29
C VAL A 205 -10.42 -2.17 -6.65
N GLU A 206 -11.69 -2.43 -6.92
CA GLU A 206 -12.37 -1.99 -8.14
C GLU A 206 -12.27 -0.48 -8.33
N ASN A 207 -12.16 -0.03 -9.59
CA ASN A 207 -12.05 1.38 -9.98
C ASN A 207 -10.82 2.14 -9.45
N SER A 208 -9.84 1.45 -8.86
CA SER A 208 -8.62 2.08 -8.31
C SER A 208 -7.44 2.13 -9.29
N GLU A 209 -7.55 1.50 -10.46
CA GLU A 209 -6.46 1.44 -11.44
C GLU A 209 -6.26 2.80 -12.14
N LEU A 210 -5.00 3.22 -12.19
CA LEU A 210 -4.53 4.50 -12.71
C LEU A 210 -3.36 4.25 -13.65
N THR A 211 -3.29 5.01 -14.74
CA THR A 211 -2.29 4.82 -15.80
C THR A 211 -1.57 6.12 -16.09
N LEU A 212 -0.24 6.05 -16.25
CA LEU A 212 0.59 7.18 -16.65
C LEU A 212 1.60 6.76 -17.71
N SER A 213 1.76 7.58 -18.75
CA SER A 213 2.77 7.41 -19.80
C SER A 213 3.67 8.64 -19.97
N SER A 214 3.66 9.56 -19.01
CA SER A 214 4.46 10.79 -19.03
C SER A 214 5.70 10.68 -18.14
N GLY A 215 6.79 11.33 -18.53
CA GLY A 215 8.00 11.47 -17.70
C GLY A 215 7.85 12.44 -16.54
N THR A 216 6.82 13.29 -16.53
CA THR A 216 6.62 14.30 -15.49
C THR A 216 5.89 13.71 -14.28
N PRO A 217 6.32 14.01 -13.04
CA PRO A 217 5.53 13.68 -11.85
C PRO A 217 4.11 14.23 -11.98
N THR A 218 3.11 13.35 -11.94
CA THR A 218 1.71 13.71 -12.19
C THR A 218 0.82 13.12 -11.11
N LEU A 219 -0.08 13.95 -10.56
CA LEU A 219 -1.13 13.51 -9.64
C LEU A 219 -2.26 12.86 -10.43
N LEU A 220 -2.51 11.59 -10.13
CA LEU A 220 -3.60 10.79 -10.68
C LEU A 220 -4.63 10.57 -9.57
N ILE A 221 -5.91 10.68 -9.95
CA ILE A 221 -7.03 10.52 -9.03
C ILE A 221 -7.97 9.48 -9.63
N SER A 222 -8.30 8.45 -8.86
CA SER A 222 -9.19 7.39 -9.29
C SER A 222 -10.65 7.85 -9.32
N ASN A 223 -11.48 7.07 -10.01
CA ASN A 223 -12.92 7.12 -9.80
C ASN A 223 -13.27 6.76 -8.34
N THR A 224 -14.54 6.95 -7.96
CA THR A 224 -15.01 6.53 -6.64
C THR A 224 -14.80 5.03 -6.44
N ILE A 225 -14.08 4.68 -5.37
CA ILE A 225 -13.78 3.30 -5.00
C ILE A 225 -14.63 2.87 -3.81
N ASN A 226 -14.84 1.56 -3.70
CA ASN A 226 -15.47 0.95 -2.52
C ASN A 226 -14.40 0.19 -1.73
N LEU A 227 -14.24 0.55 -0.47
CA LEU A 227 -13.41 -0.18 0.46
C LEU A 227 -14.28 -1.19 1.22
N SER A 228 -13.69 -2.34 1.57
CA SER A 228 -14.35 -3.38 2.35
C SER A 228 -14.61 -2.88 3.77
N ALA A 229 -15.74 -3.28 4.35
CA ALA A 229 -16.07 -2.96 5.74
C ALA A 229 -15.09 -3.63 6.73
N GLY A 230 -14.93 -3.02 7.91
CA GLY A 230 -14.01 -3.47 8.95
C GLY A 230 -12.58 -2.95 8.74
N SER A 231 -11.67 -3.43 9.59
CA SER A 231 -10.29 -2.96 9.65
C SER A 231 -9.39 -3.71 8.67
N ASN A 232 -9.31 -3.21 7.43
CA ASN A 232 -8.57 -3.82 6.31
C ASN A 232 -7.24 -3.12 6.04
N SER A 233 -6.22 -3.87 5.60
CA SER A 233 -4.92 -3.33 5.19
C SER A 233 -4.90 -3.11 3.69
N TYR A 234 -4.71 -1.86 3.27
CA TYR A 234 -4.61 -1.47 1.87
C TYR A 234 -3.16 -1.16 1.51
N GLN A 235 -2.70 -1.74 0.40
CA GLN A 235 -1.38 -1.56 -0.17
C GLN A 235 -1.50 -1.14 -1.63
N ILE A 236 -0.39 -0.69 -2.21
CA ILE A 236 -0.35 -0.26 -3.60
C ILE A 236 0.35 -1.34 -4.42
N GLN A 237 -0.29 -1.72 -5.51
CA GLN A 237 0.33 -2.53 -6.55
C GLN A 237 0.72 -1.65 -7.73
N MET A 238 1.88 -1.94 -8.30
CA MET A 238 2.37 -1.29 -9.49
C MET A 238 2.91 -2.32 -10.47
N LYS A 239 2.73 -2.04 -11.76
CA LYS A 239 3.46 -2.69 -12.84
C LYS A 239 3.88 -1.66 -13.87
N THR A 240 4.92 -1.99 -14.60
CA THR A 240 5.52 -1.16 -15.63
C THR A 240 5.49 -1.89 -16.96
N GLN A 241 5.40 -1.16 -18.07
CA GLN A 241 5.37 -1.79 -19.39
C GLN A 241 6.72 -2.40 -19.79
N LEU A 242 7.83 -1.73 -19.44
CA LEU A 242 9.17 -2.07 -19.93
C LEU A 242 10.14 -2.53 -18.83
N GLY A 243 9.70 -2.60 -17.57
CA GLY A 243 10.54 -3.03 -16.47
C GLY A 243 11.49 -1.97 -15.91
N TYR A 244 11.36 -0.68 -16.31
CA TYR A 244 12.19 0.37 -15.72
C TYR A 244 11.59 0.86 -14.41
N GLN A 245 12.47 1.18 -13.46
CA GLN A 245 12.10 1.71 -12.15
C GLN A 245 11.24 2.97 -12.29
N THR A 246 10.07 2.95 -11.65
CA THR A 246 9.17 4.08 -11.52
C THR A 246 8.96 4.42 -10.05
N HIS A 247 8.75 5.69 -9.76
CA HIS A 247 8.53 6.19 -8.41
C HIS A 247 7.07 6.55 -8.18
N VAL A 248 6.58 6.17 -7.00
CA VAL A 248 5.39 6.72 -6.38
C VAL A 248 5.90 7.75 -5.36
N ASP A 249 5.77 9.04 -5.69
CA ASP A 249 6.29 10.12 -4.86
C ASP A 249 5.37 10.39 -3.65
N GLN A 250 4.06 10.20 -3.83
CA GLN A 250 3.06 10.29 -2.77
C GLN A 250 1.83 9.46 -3.13
N ALA A 251 1.26 8.75 -2.16
CA ALA A 251 -0.04 8.13 -2.32
C ALA A 251 -0.90 8.33 -1.08
N ARG A 252 -2.21 8.51 -1.26
CA ARG A 252 -3.18 8.67 -0.18
C ARG A 252 -4.58 8.26 -0.61
N ILE A 253 -5.43 7.97 0.37
CA ILE A 253 -6.87 7.81 0.19
C ILE A 253 -7.56 9.07 0.71
N ARG A 254 -8.44 9.65 -0.11
CA ARG A 254 -9.31 10.76 0.26
C ARG A 254 -10.71 10.20 0.56
N ILE A 255 -11.24 10.49 1.74
CA ILE A 255 -12.60 10.14 2.16
C ILE A 255 -13.37 11.42 2.41
N VAL A 256 -14.54 11.56 1.81
CA VAL A 256 -15.47 12.68 2.04
C VAL A 256 -16.71 12.14 2.74
N THR A 257 -17.18 12.82 3.80
CA THR A 257 -18.37 12.44 4.57
C THR A 257 -19.55 13.33 4.26
N LYS A 258 -20.75 12.83 4.54
CA LYS A 258 -22.01 13.58 4.46
C LYS A 258 -22.26 14.41 5.71
#